data_AF-A0A6J6RDU7-F1
#
_entry.id   AF-A0A6J6RDU7-F1
#
_cell.length_a   1.000
_cell.length_b   1.000
_cell.length_c   1.000
_cell.angle_alpha   90.00
_cell.angle_beta   90.00
_cell.angle_gamma   90.00
#
_symmetry.space_group_name_H-M   'P 1'
#
loop_
_entity.id
_entity.type
_entity.pdbx_description
1 polymer ?
#
loop_
_entity_poly.entity_id
_entity_poly.type
_entity_poly.pdbx_seq_one_letter_code
_entity_poly.pdbx_strand_id
1 'polypeptide(L)'
;MEQIRRTAKAAKLDVMVGVHNDRMITIIGGVAESDNPEIIAKPFVGHFGTGTVVTGPIVSTLQDAHHSALAALSGYRALSFLETSPRLVDSQDLISARVIAGDTAAIDPVVAKIRNELRGDTRHTLACYLETAPTIEGCARVLFVHVNTVRYRLRRVLEMTGLDPFDPTDALTLRIALMMERNSTDL
;
A
#
# COMPACT_ATOMS: atom_id res chain seq x y z
N MET A 1 -8.99 21.11 17.97
CA MET A 1 -7.79 21.79 17.43
C MET A 1 -6.70 21.98 18.48
N GLU A 2 -6.96 22.65 19.60
CA GLU A 2 -5.95 22.88 20.65
C GLU A 2 -5.40 21.58 21.26
N GLN A 3 -6.25 20.57 21.50
CA GLN A 3 -5.82 19.27 22.01
C GLN A 3 -4.88 18.53 21.04
N ILE A 4 -5.11 18.61 19.72
CA ILE A 4 -4.22 18.02 18.70
C ILE A 4 -2.84 18.69 18.75
N ARG A 5 -2.78 20.02 18.86
CA ARG A 5 -1.50 20.75 18.97
C ARG A 5 -0.73 20.35 20.24
N ARG A 6 -1.43 20.09 21.36
CA ARG A 6 -0.81 19.59 22.59
C ARG A 6 -0.25 18.18 22.42
N THR A 7 -0.98 17.28 21.76
CA THR A 7 -0.48 15.94 21.41
C THR A 7 0.78 16.02 20.54
N ALA A 8 0.79 16.87 19.52
CA ALA A 8 1.96 17.07 18.66
C ALA A 8 3.17 17.56 19.46
N LYS A 9 2.99 18.59 20.30
CA LYS A 9 4.05 19.13 21.16
C LYS A 9 4.62 18.08 22.12
N ALA A 10 3.76 17.25 22.72
CA ALA A 10 4.21 16.16 23.60
C ALA A 10 5.04 15.10 22.86
N ALA A 11 4.71 14.85 21.59
CA ALA A 11 5.44 13.95 20.71
C ALA A 11 6.65 14.59 20.01
N LYS A 12 6.93 15.89 20.23
CA LYS A 12 7.94 16.68 19.51
C LYS A 12 7.71 16.73 17.99
N LEU A 13 6.44 16.75 17.59
CA LEU A 13 6.00 16.84 16.20
C LEU A 13 5.35 18.20 15.93
N ASP A 14 5.35 18.59 14.67
CA ASP A 14 4.56 19.72 14.17
C ASP A 14 3.23 19.22 13.62
N VAL A 15 2.19 20.04 13.66
CA VAL A 15 0.87 19.65 13.15
C VAL A 15 0.12 20.81 12.52
N MET A 16 -0.44 20.55 11.35
CA MET A 16 -1.42 21.40 10.68
C MET A 16 -2.71 20.60 10.50
N VAL A 17 -3.82 21.18 10.91
CA VAL A 17 -5.13 20.51 10.84
C VAL A 17 -6.07 21.37 10.03
N GLY A 18 -6.74 20.75 9.06
CA GLY A 18 -7.82 21.32 8.28
C GLY A 18 -9.08 20.48 8.43
N VAL A 19 -10.24 21.12 8.32
CA VAL A 19 -11.52 20.42 8.19
C VAL A 19 -12.10 20.80 6.84
N HIS A 20 -12.43 19.80 6.03
CA HIS A 20 -13.04 19.97 4.72
C HIS A 20 -14.31 19.13 4.66
N ASN A 21 -15.47 19.77 4.58
CA ASN A 21 -16.78 19.16 4.75
C ASN A 21 -16.87 18.39 6.09
N ASP A 22 -17.18 17.10 6.03
CA ASP A 22 -17.27 16.17 7.15
C ASP A 22 -15.93 15.46 7.47
N ARG A 23 -14.83 15.89 6.82
CA ARG A 23 -13.53 15.23 6.93
C ARG A 23 -12.52 16.11 7.66
N MET A 24 -11.84 15.51 8.63
CA MET A 24 -10.66 16.09 9.24
C MET A 24 -9.42 15.60 8.50
N ILE A 25 -8.53 16.51 8.15
CA ILE A 25 -7.23 16.22 7.52
C ILE A 25 -6.16 16.80 8.43
N THR A 26 -5.18 15.97 8.79
CA THR A 26 -4.07 16.37 9.65
C THR A 26 -2.76 16.07 8.94
N ILE A 27 -1.94 17.10 8.75
CA ILE A 27 -0.56 16.99 8.26
C ILE A 27 0.34 17.04 9.49
N ILE A 28 1.19 16.04 9.63
CA ILE A 28 2.14 15.90 10.74
C ILE A 28 3.55 16.14 10.18
N GLY A 29 4.29 17.06 10.79
CA GLY A 29 5.68 17.39 10.45
C GLY A 29 6.65 16.99 11.56
N GLY A 30 7.95 17.06 11.27
CA GLY A 30 8.99 16.64 12.21
C GLY A 30 9.20 15.12 12.25
N VAL A 31 8.87 14.42 11.17
CA VAL A 31 9.03 12.96 11.00
C VAL A 31 10.28 12.64 10.17
N ALA A 32 10.90 11.50 10.44
CA ALA A 32 11.98 10.97 9.62
C ALA A 32 11.43 10.09 8.49
N GLU A 33 12.13 10.00 7.36
CA GLU A 33 11.72 9.15 6.23
C GLU A 33 11.63 7.66 6.58
N SER A 34 12.40 7.23 7.59
CA SER A 34 12.38 5.84 8.10
C SER A 34 11.27 5.56 9.10
N ASP A 35 10.48 6.57 9.51
CA ASP A 35 9.41 6.36 10.47
C ASP A 35 8.26 5.57 9.83
N ASN A 36 7.42 4.96 10.69
CA ASN A 36 6.19 4.31 10.25
C ASN A 36 5.00 5.29 10.39
N PRO A 37 4.25 5.57 9.32
CA PRO A 37 3.13 6.52 9.35
C PRO A 37 2.08 6.19 10.42
N GLU A 38 1.72 4.92 10.59
CA GLU A 38 0.73 4.51 11.58
C GLU A 38 1.22 4.73 13.01
N ILE A 39 2.49 4.44 13.30
CA ILE A 39 3.07 4.67 14.63
C ILE A 39 3.03 6.15 14.97
N ILE A 40 3.40 7.02 14.02
CA ILE A 40 3.38 8.47 14.20
C ILE A 40 1.95 9.00 14.34
N ALA A 41 1.00 8.47 13.56
CA ALA A 41 -0.39 8.92 13.58
C ALA A 41 -1.18 8.43 14.80
N LYS A 42 -0.78 7.30 15.41
CA LYS A 42 -1.48 6.63 16.51
C LYS A 42 -1.88 7.56 17.67
N PRO A 43 -1.03 8.47 18.19
CA PRO A 43 -1.42 9.41 19.25
C PRO A 43 -2.53 10.38 18.84
N PHE A 44 -2.71 10.61 17.54
CA PHE A 44 -3.67 11.57 17.01
C PHE A 44 -5.04 10.97 16.71
N VAL A 45 -5.12 9.65 16.56
CA VAL A 45 -6.35 8.91 16.19
C VAL A 45 -7.55 9.30 17.06
N GLY A 46 -7.34 9.46 18.37
CA GLY A 46 -8.40 9.81 19.32
C GLY A 46 -9.04 11.19 19.10
N HIS A 47 -8.42 12.06 18.30
CA HIS A 47 -9.00 13.37 17.94
C HIS A 47 -9.89 13.33 16.70
N PHE A 48 -9.89 12.22 15.96
CA PHE A 48 -10.79 11.99 14.83
C PHE A 48 -12.09 11.34 15.30
N GLY A 49 -13.11 11.38 14.44
CA GLY A 49 -14.37 10.64 14.64
C GLY A 49 -14.15 9.12 14.76
N THR A 50 -15.21 8.38 15.08
CA THR A 50 -15.16 6.94 15.39
C THR A 50 -14.77 6.04 14.21
N GLY A 51 -14.81 6.53 12.97
CA GLY A 51 -14.45 5.79 11.77
C GLY A 51 -12.94 5.55 11.61
N THR A 52 -12.56 4.85 10.55
CA THR A 52 -11.15 4.59 10.23
C THR A 52 -10.43 5.89 9.85
N VAL A 53 -9.22 6.05 10.38
CA VAL A 53 -8.26 7.08 9.96
C VAL A 53 -7.27 6.44 8.99
N VAL A 54 -7.02 7.11 7.87
CA VAL A 54 -6.08 6.63 6.85
C VAL A 54 -4.85 7.53 6.86
N THR A 55 -3.66 6.95 6.92
CA THR A 55 -2.39 7.68 6.78
C THR A 55 -1.93 7.67 5.33
N GLY A 56 -1.29 8.77 4.93
CA GLY A 56 -0.53 8.84 3.68
C GLY A 56 0.93 8.46 3.91
N PRO A 57 1.71 8.26 2.84
CA PRO A 57 3.14 8.03 2.94
C PRO A 57 3.86 9.22 3.60
N ILE A 58 5.00 8.96 4.22
CA ILE A 58 5.93 10.02 4.62
C ILE A 58 6.56 10.63 3.37
N VAL A 59 6.73 11.95 3.39
CA VAL A 59 7.28 12.73 2.30
C VAL A 59 8.32 13.71 2.82
N SER A 60 9.30 14.03 2.00
CA SER A 60 10.49 14.78 2.43
C SER A 60 10.27 16.28 2.55
N THR A 61 9.21 16.83 1.94
CA THR A 61 8.96 18.28 1.90
C THR A 61 7.51 18.65 2.16
N LEU A 62 7.27 19.91 2.55
CA LEU A 62 5.92 20.45 2.70
C LEU A 62 5.18 20.52 1.36
N GLN A 63 5.90 20.73 0.25
CA GLN A 63 5.34 20.72 -1.09
C GLN A 63 4.77 19.34 -1.44
N ASP A 64 5.47 18.27 -1.04
CA ASP A 64 5.04 16.88 -1.26
C ASP A 64 3.93 16.44 -0.29
N ALA A 65 3.63 17.21 0.76
CA ALA A 65 2.56 16.89 1.72
C ALA A 65 1.20 16.71 1.04
N HIS A 66 0.98 17.38 -0.10
CA HIS A 66 -0.20 17.16 -0.92
C HIS A 66 -0.30 15.71 -1.45
N HIS A 67 0.81 15.10 -1.89
CA HIS A 67 0.81 13.71 -2.35
C HIS A 67 0.47 12.74 -1.21
N SER A 68 1.01 12.99 -0.01
CA SER A 68 0.66 12.23 1.19
C SER A 68 -0.84 12.34 1.49
N ALA A 69 -1.37 13.56 1.49
CA ALA A 69 -2.79 13.82 1.72
C ALA A 69 -3.70 13.19 0.65
N LEU A 70 -3.32 13.24 -0.63
CA LEU A 70 -4.07 12.61 -1.72
C LEU A 70 -4.12 11.09 -1.57
N ALA A 71 -3.00 10.44 -1.22
CA ALA A 71 -2.97 9.00 -0.98
C ALA A 71 -3.86 8.62 0.21
N ALA A 72 -3.82 9.39 1.32
CA ALA A 72 -4.69 9.19 2.47
C ALA A 72 -6.18 9.35 2.11
N LEU A 73 -6.53 10.40 1.36
CA LEU A 73 -7.91 10.64 0.89
C LEU A 73 -8.37 9.57 -0.11
N SER A 74 -7.47 9.07 -0.93
CA SER A 74 -7.72 7.94 -1.83
C SER A 74 -8.02 6.67 -1.05
N GLY A 75 -7.17 6.32 -0.08
CA GLY A 75 -7.40 5.20 0.82
C GLY A 75 -8.70 5.34 1.61
N TYR A 76 -9.03 6.56 2.08
CA TYR A 76 -10.29 6.83 2.76
C TYR A 76 -11.52 6.54 1.86
N ARG A 77 -11.47 6.94 0.58
CA ARG A 77 -12.53 6.59 -0.39
C ARG A 77 -12.60 5.09 -0.65
N ALA A 78 -11.46 4.41 -0.60
CA ALA A 78 -11.36 2.97 -0.82
C ALA A 78 -11.92 2.12 0.33
N LEU A 79 -12.14 2.69 1.52
CA LEU A 79 -12.69 1.97 2.68
C LEU A 79 -14.04 1.32 2.40
N SER A 80 -14.85 1.84 1.47
CA SER A 80 -16.13 1.24 1.08
C SER A 80 -16.01 -0.14 0.41
N PHE A 81 -14.79 -0.51 -0.04
CA PHE A 81 -14.50 -1.81 -0.63
C PHE A 81 -13.98 -2.84 0.39
N LEU A 82 -13.82 -2.45 1.66
CA LEU A 82 -13.39 -3.33 2.73
C LEU A 82 -14.59 -3.84 3.51
N GLU A 83 -14.58 -5.13 3.86
CA GLU A 83 -15.61 -5.71 4.74
C GLU A 83 -15.44 -5.20 6.19
N THR A 84 -14.20 -5.13 6.65
CA THR A 84 -13.82 -4.55 7.93
C THR A 84 -12.57 -3.70 7.75
N SER A 85 -12.47 -2.62 8.52
CA SER A 85 -11.31 -1.75 8.51
C SER A 85 -10.83 -1.49 9.94
N PRO A 86 -9.51 -1.53 10.19
CA PRO A 86 -8.97 -1.17 11.49
C PRO A 86 -9.21 0.32 11.78
N ARG A 87 -8.99 0.73 13.02
CA ARG A 87 -9.19 2.14 13.43
C ARG A 87 -8.19 3.08 12.74
N LEU A 88 -7.02 2.58 12.39
CA LEU A 88 -5.93 3.26 11.71
C LEU A 88 -5.37 2.31 10.64
N VAL A 89 -5.11 2.81 9.44
CA VAL A 89 -4.56 2.02 8.32
C VAL A 89 -3.69 2.90 7.41
N ASP A 90 -2.62 2.35 6.86
CA ASP A 90 -1.86 3.00 5.81
C ASP A 90 -2.54 2.91 4.44
N SER A 91 -2.55 4.02 3.70
CA SER A 91 -2.94 4.05 2.29
C SER A 91 -2.13 3.09 1.39
N GLN A 92 -0.92 2.69 1.80
CA GLN A 92 -0.08 1.70 1.10
C GLN A 92 -0.55 0.26 1.32
N ASP A 93 -1.32 -0.01 2.38
CA ASP A 93 -1.94 -1.31 2.60
C ASP A 93 -3.28 -1.44 1.86
N LEU A 94 -3.72 -0.37 1.19
CA LEU A 94 -4.99 -0.27 0.49
C LEU A 94 -4.83 -0.16 -1.03
N ILE A 95 -3.69 -0.56 -1.61
CA ILE A 95 -3.37 -0.33 -3.03
C ILE A 95 -4.46 -0.88 -3.96
N SER A 96 -4.82 -2.16 -3.84
CA SER A 96 -5.86 -2.77 -4.69
C SER A 96 -7.22 -2.08 -4.54
N ALA A 97 -7.63 -1.77 -3.30
CA ALA A 97 -8.88 -1.06 -3.03
C ALA A 97 -8.87 0.37 -3.60
N ARG A 98 -7.74 1.07 -3.53
CA ARG A 98 -7.55 2.42 -4.13
C ARG A 98 -7.66 2.39 -5.64
N VAL A 99 -7.07 1.39 -6.28
CA VAL A 99 -7.20 1.18 -7.74
C VAL A 99 -8.67 0.97 -8.12
N ILE A 100 -9.39 0.11 -7.39
CA ILE A 100 -10.83 -0.12 -7.61
C ILE A 100 -11.64 1.16 -7.39
N ALA A 101 -11.25 2.00 -6.44
CA ALA A 101 -11.84 3.31 -6.18
C ALA A 101 -11.49 4.39 -7.23
N GLY A 102 -10.71 4.04 -8.26
CA GLY A 102 -10.37 4.91 -9.39
C GLY A 102 -9.01 5.62 -9.29
N ASP A 103 -8.22 5.39 -8.24
CA ASP A 103 -6.85 5.86 -8.13
C ASP A 103 -5.89 4.88 -8.81
N THR A 104 -5.86 4.92 -10.15
CA THR A 104 -5.05 4.00 -10.95
C THR A 104 -3.56 4.19 -10.72
N ALA A 105 -3.11 5.39 -10.33
CA ALA A 105 -1.70 5.67 -10.06
C ALA A 105 -1.17 4.98 -8.79
N ALA A 106 -2.06 4.51 -7.91
CA ALA A 106 -1.67 3.81 -6.68
C ALA A 106 -0.85 2.54 -6.95
N ILE A 107 -1.04 1.91 -8.12
CA ILE A 107 -0.36 0.66 -8.48
C ILE A 107 1.00 0.86 -9.16
N ASP A 108 1.28 2.06 -9.66
CA ASP A 108 2.47 2.35 -10.48
C ASP A 108 3.78 1.96 -9.76
N PRO A 109 3.94 2.21 -8.44
CA PRO A 109 5.13 1.76 -7.72
C PRO A 109 5.29 0.23 -7.73
N VAL A 110 4.18 -0.52 -7.62
CA VAL A 110 4.21 -1.99 -7.64
C VAL A 110 4.54 -2.49 -9.05
N VAL A 111 3.96 -1.89 -10.09
CA VAL A 111 4.29 -2.20 -11.49
C VAL A 111 5.78 -1.96 -11.76
N ALA A 112 6.32 -0.84 -11.30
CA ALA A 112 7.74 -0.51 -11.45
C ALA A 112 8.64 -1.54 -10.75
N LYS A 113 8.32 -1.95 -9.52
CA LYS A 113 9.06 -3.00 -8.80
C LYS A 113 9.01 -4.34 -9.54
N ILE A 114 7.84 -4.77 -10.02
CA ILE A 114 7.71 -6.02 -10.79
C ILE A 114 8.55 -5.97 -12.07
N ARG A 115 8.54 -4.84 -12.78
CA ARG A 115 9.27 -4.65 -14.04
C ARG A 115 10.78 -4.62 -13.84
N ASN A 116 11.24 -3.84 -12.87
CA ASN A 116 12.64 -3.46 -12.74
C ASN A 116 13.42 -4.35 -11.76
N GLU A 117 12.75 -4.92 -10.76
CA GLU A 117 13.42 -5.60 -9.64
C GLU A 117 13.22 -7.12 -9.65
N LEU A 118 12.12 -7.63 -10.23
CA LEU A 118 11.91 -9.07 -10.36
C LEU A 118 12.57 -9.62 -11.61
N ARG A 119 13.36 -10.70 -11.42
CA ARG A 119 13.87 -11.53 -12.51
C ARG A 119 12.70 -12.15 -13.28
N GLY A 120 12.90 -12.36 -14.59
CA GLY A 120 11.86 -12.89 -15.48
C GLY A 120 11.30 -14.24 -15.05
N ASP A 121 12.12 -15.13 -14.48
CA ASP A 121 11.69 -16.43 -13.98
C ASP A 121 10.85 -16.34 -12.70
N THR A 122 11.18 -15.41 -11.79
CA THR A 122 10.37 -15.07 -10.62
C THR A 122 9.03 -14.47 -11.05
N ARG A 123 9.05 -13.51 -12.00
CA ARG A 123 7.82 -12.90 -12.55
C ARG A 123 6.91 -13.94 -13.21
N HIS A 124 7.49 -14.85 -14.00
CA HIS A 124 6.74 -15.94 -14.62
C HIS A 124 6.18 -16.92 -13.59
N THR A 125 6.91 -17.20 -12.51
CA THR A 125 6.44 -18.05 -11.41
C THR A 125 5.27 -17.40 -10.66
N LEU A 126 5.34 -16.08 -10.42
CA LEU A 126 4.25 -15.32 -9.82
C LEU A 126 3.00 -15.34 -10.71
N ALA A 127 3.15 -15.10 -12.02
CA ALA A 127 2.03 -15.14 -12.96
C ALA A 127 1.40 -16.55 -13.03
N CYS A 128 2.22 -17.60 -13.06
CA CYS A 128 1.72 -18.98 -13.01
C CYS A 128 0.90 -19.23 -11.75
N TYR A 129 1.40 -18.79 -10.59
CA TYR A 129 0.74 -18.96 -9.30
C TYR A 129 -0.57 -18.18 -9.21
N LEU A 130 -0.62 -16.93 -9.63
CA LEU A 130 -1.81 -16.10 -9.49
C LEU A 130 -2.86 -16.29 -10.59
N GLU A 131 -2.49 -16.81 -11.77
CA GLU A 131 -3.36 -16.79 -12.95
C GLU A 131 -3.62 -18.17 -13.58
N THR A 132 -2.71 -19.13 -13.41
CA THR A 132 -2.77 -20.41 -14.16
C THR A 132 -2.97 -21.63 -13.27
N ALA A 133 -2.16 -21.76 -12.22
CA ALA A 133 -2.14 -22.93 -11.35
C ALA A 133 -1.89 -22.49 -9.90
N PRO A 134 -2.93 -22.10 -9.14
CA PRO A 134 -2.81 -21.46 -7.82
C PRO A 134 -2.45 -22.41 -6.67
N THR A 135 -1.45 -23.26 -6.91
CA THR A 135 -0.81 -24.14 -5.93
C THR A 135 0.68 -24.23 -6.26
N ILE A 136 1.52 -24.44 -5.24
CA ILE A 136 2.96 -24.59 -5.43
C ILE A 136 3.26 -25.79 -6.33
N GLU A 137 2.56 -26.89 -6.11
CA GLU A 137 2.66 -28.14 -6.85
C GLU A 137 2.15 -27.98 -8.29
N GLY A 138 1.07 -27.21 -8.49
CA GLY A 138 0.54 -26.87 -9.81
C GLY A 138 1.53 -26.06 -10.63
N CYS A 139 2.09 -24.99 -10.05
CA CYS A 139 3.15 -24.21 -10.68
C CYS A 139 4.37 -25.04 -11.01
N ALA A 140 4.82 -25.89 -10.08
CA ALA A 140 5.99 -26.75 -10.29
C ALA A 140 5.80 -27.67 -11.51
N ARG A 141 4.60 -28.23 -11.68
CA ARG A 141 4.24 -29.06 -12.83
C ARG A 141 4.20 -28.25 -14.14
N VAL A 142 3.56 -27.08 -14.14
CA VAL A 142 3.43 -26.22 -15.33
C VAL A 142 4.78 -25.67 -15.79
N LEU A 143 5.64 -25.29 -14.83
CA LEU A 143 6.93 -24.66 -15.10
C LEU A 143 8.09 -25.66 -15.23
N PHE A 144 7.83 -26.96 -15.05
CA PHE A 144 8.84 -28.03 -15.03
C PHE A 144 10.01 -27.75 -14.08
N VAL A 145 9.70 -27.28 -12.87
CA VAL A 145 10.67 -27.01 -11.80
C VAL A 145 10.32 -27.74 -10.52
N HIS A 146 11.25 -27.83 -9.57
CA HIS A 146 10.98 -28.38 -8.26
C HIS A 146 10.09 -27.44 -7.40
N VAL A 147 9.25 -27.99 -6.52
CA VAL A 147 8.37 -27.22 -5.61
C VAL A 147 9.14 -26.20 -4.74
N ASN A 148 10.37 -26.53 -4.34
CA ASN A 148 11.21 -25.61 -3.57
C ASN A 148 11.65 -24.39 -4.40
N THR A 149 11.84 -24.56 -5.71
CA THR A 149 12.17 -23.44 -6.61
C THR A 149 10.99 -22.47 -6.70
N VAL A 150 9.75 -22.99 -6.77
CA VAL A 150 8.54 -22.16 -6.73
C VAL A 150 8.45 -21.40 -5.40
N ARG A 151 8.59 -22.08 -4.26
CA ARG A 151 8.59 -21.45 -2.93
C ARG A 151 9.64 -20.35 -2.81
N TYR A 152 10.86 -20.64 -3.26
CA TYR A 152 11.96 -19.68 -3.24
C TYR A 152 11.64 -18.44 -4.08
N ARG A 153 11.14 -18.62 -5.30
CA ARG A 153 10.76 -17.51 -6.18
C ARG A 153 9.61 -16.69 -5.61
N LEU A 154 8.57 -17.31 -5.06
CA LEU A 154 7.46 -16.59 -4.41
C LEU A 154 7.91 -15.83 -3.16
N ARG A 155 8.82 -16.39 -2.35
CA ARG A 155 9.45 -15.65 -1.25
C ARG A 155 10.22 -14.43 -1.76
N ARG A 156 10.92 -14.58 -2.89
CA ARG A 156 11.64 -13.46 -3.51
C ARG A 156 10.70 -12.34 -3.98
N VAL A 157 9.45 -12.64 -4.31
CA VAL A 157 8.44 -11.61 -4.61
C VAL A 157 8.19 -10.74 -3.39
N LEU A 158 7.95 -11.35 -2.22
CA LEU A 158 7.79 -10.62 -0.96
C LEU A 158 9.02 -9.78 -0.63
N GLU A 159 10.23 -10.35 -0.74
CA GLU A 159 11.48 -9.64 -0.44
C GLU A 159 11.70 -8.38 -1.31
N MET A 160 11.30 -8.41 -2.59
CA MET A 160 11.53 -7.30 -3.52
C MET A 160 10.36 -6.32 -3.56
N THR A 161 9.12 -6.81 -3.45
CA THR A 161 7.93 -5.96 -3.57
C THR A 161 7.43 -5.43 -2.25
N GLY A 162 7.65 -6.17 -1.16
CA GLY A 162 7.01 -5.98 0.14
C GLY A 162 5.63 -6.63 0.24
N LEU A 163 5.16 -7.30 -0.82
CA LEU A 163 3.81 -7.89 -0.91
C LEU A 163 3.89 -9.41 -0.90
N ASP A 164 3.10 -10.06 -0.05
CA ASP A 164 3.06 -11.52 0.08
C ASP A 164 2.09 -12.14 -0.95
N PRO A 165 2.57 -12.97 -1.91
CA PRO A 165 1.68 -13.67 -2.83
C PRO A 165 0.66 -14.60 -2.16
N PHE A 166 0.86 -14.97 -0.89
CA PHE A 166 -0.06 -15.81 -0.12
C PHE A 166 -1.11 -15.03 0.66
N ASP A 167 -0.90 -13.73 0.89
CA ASP A 167 -1.94 -12.87 1.46
C ASP A 167 -2.95 -12.48 0.36
N PRO A 168 -4.27 -12.62 0.59
CA PRO A 168 -5.28 -12.34 -0.43
C PRO A 168 -5.27 -10.91 -0.98
N THR A 169 -4.98 -9.91 -0.14
CA THR A 169 -5.00 -8.49 -0.52
C THR A 169 -3.76 -8.15 -1.35
N ASP A 170 -2.60 -8.64 -0.91
CA ASP A 170 -1.33 -8.51 -1.62
C ASP A 170 -1.35 -9.29 -2.94
N ALA A 171 -1.90 -10.50 -2.95
CA ALA A 171 -2.06 -11.31 -4.16
C ALA A 171 -2.94 -10.59 -5.20
N LEU A 172 -4.03 -9.94 -4.78
CA LEU A 172 -4.85 -9.12 -5.68
C LEU A 172 -4.04 -7.93 -6.22
N THR A 173 -3.30 -7.23 -5.37
CA THR A 173 -2.44 -6.10 -5.77
C THR A 173 -1.38 -6.55 -6.79
N LEU A 174 -0.67 -7.65 -6.52
CA LEU A 174 0.32 -8.25 -7.41
C LEU A 174 -0.29 -8.68 -8.75
N ARG A 175 -1.50 -9.24 -8.74
CA ARG A 175 -2.21 -9.65 -9.95
C ARG A 175 -2.59 -8.44 -10.82
N ILE A 176 -3.13 -7.36 -10.23
CA ILE A 176 -3.41 -6.11 -10.94
C ILE A 176 -2.12 -5.56 -11.55
N ALA A 177 -1.03 -5.53 -10.76
CA ALA A 177 0.25 -5.03 -11.24
C ALA A 177 0.81 -5.87 -12.41
N LEU A 178 0.68 -7.21 -12.39
CA LEU A 178 1.05 -8.07 -13.54
C LEU A 178 0.20 -7.79 -14.79
N MET A 179 -1.09 -7.50 -14.63
CA MET A 179 -1.96 -7.11 -15.75
C MET A 179 -1.52 -5.78 -16.35
N MET A 180 -1.20 -4.80 -15.52
CA MET A 180 -0.77 -3.47 -15.99
C MET A 180 0.64 -3.49 -16.58
N GLU A 181 1.56 -4.25 -16.00
CA GLU A 181 2.93 -4.38 -16.50
C GLU A 181 2.97 -4.93 -17.93
N ARG A 182 2.17 -5.96 -18.23
CA ARG A 182 2.04 -6.52 -19.59
C ARG A 182 1.50 -5.51 -20.61
N ASN A 183 0.50 -4.72 -20.21
CA ASN A 183 -0.12 -3.71 -21.07
C ASN A 183 0.70 -2.43 -21.23
N SER A 184 1.73 -2.23 -20.39
CA SER A 184 2.60 -1.04 -20.46
C SER A 184 3.66 -1.12 -21.56
N THR A 185 3.66 -2.19 -22.37
CA THR A 185 4.68 -2.40 -23.41
C THR A 185 4.41 -1.60 -24.69
N ASP A 186 3.23 -0.99 -24.88
CA ASP A 186 2.90 -0.21 -26.09
C ASP A 186 1.86 0.91 -25.79
N LEU A 187 2.29 2.00 -25.15
CA LEU A 187 1.60 3.31 -25.17
C LEU A 187 2.63 4.45 -25.19
#